data_AF-A0A5C7JA35-F1
#
_entry.id   AF-A0A5C7JA35-F1
#
_cell.length_a   1.000
_cell.length_b   1.000
_cell.length_c   1.000
_cell.angle_alpha   90.00
_cell.angle_beta   90.00
_cell.angle_gamma   90.00
#
_symmetry.space_group_name_H-M   'P 1'
#
loop_
_entity.id
_entity.type
_entity.pdbx_description
1 polymer ?
#
loop_
_entity_poly.entity_id
_entity_poly.type
_entity_poly.pdbx_seq_one_letter_code
_entity_poly.pdbx_strand_id
1 'polypeptide(L)'
;MTQATIAPTPERIAKGGLERPVYDQKQKRDYYRHQSPFERLHNGGQITQEQALAGMKLERHMIGASGADARMDDGGPSDLDGIPARTRHSLSVSNAQKMVPQRQWAALMMLIEVTERLYEIGGALCQRKSKDQAAAAALVLIQEGLDVLVVQWGLSTSRHRPPSR
;
A
#
# COMPACT_ATOMS: atom_id res chain seq x y z
N MET A 1 -20.96 22.77 -21.54
CA MET A 1 -20.24 21.64 -22.17
C MET A 1 -20.10 20.56 -21.11
N THR A 2 -20.85 19.47 -21.24
CA THR A 2 -20.81 18.30 -20.36
C THR A 2 -19.51 17.54 -20.63
N GLN A 3 -18.54 17.65 -19.72
CA GLN A 3 -17.32 16.85 -19.78
C GLN A 3 -17.70 15.40 -19.50
N ALA A 4 -17.51 14.52 -20.49
CA ALA A 4 -17.78 13.11 -20.34
C ALA A 4 -16.87 12.52 -19.27
N THR A 5 -17.47 12.01 -18.19
CA THR A 5 -16.82 11.18 -17.19
C THR A 5 -16.21 9.97 -17.89
N ILE A 6 -14.88 9.88 -17.93
CA ILE A 6 -14.20 8.71 -18.51
C ILE A 6 -14.40 7.58 -17.49
N ALA A 7 -15.33 6.67 -17.80
CA ALA A 7 -15.53 5.46 -17.02
C ALA A 7 -14.19 4.69 -16.89
N PRO A 8 -13.88 4.10 -15.72
CA PRO A 8 -12.65 3.35 -15.54
C PRO A 8 -12.59 2.21 -16.57
N THR A 9 -11.40 1.96 -17.11
CA THR A 9 -11.21 0.90 -18.11
C THR A 9 -11.60 -0.46 -17.51
N PRO A 10 -12.03 -1.43 -18.34
CA PRO A 10 -12.35 -2.77 -17.87
C PRO A 10 -11.22 -3.43 -17.08
N GLU A 11 -9.95 -3.16 -17.40
CA GLU A 11 -8.81 -3.69 -16.62
C GLU A 11 -8.75 -3.12 -15.20
N ARG A 12 -9.12 -1.85 -15.01
CA ARG A 12 -9.20 -1.22 -13.69
C ARG A 12 -10.37 -1.75 -12.87
N ILE A 13 -11.49 -2.05 -13.51
CA ILE A 13 -12.65 -2.68 -12.85
C ILE A 13 -12.30 -4.13 -12.45
N ALA A 14 -11.60 -4.87 -13.32
CA ALA A 14 -11.21 -6.25 -13.08
C ALA A 14 -10.19 -6.41 -11.93
N LYS A 15 -9.33 -5.42 -11.70
CA LYS A 15 -8.39 -5.41 -10.57
C LYS A 15 -9.06 -5.25 -9.20
N GLY A 16 -10.33 -4.82 -9.13
CA GLY A 16 -11.00 -4.55 -7.87
C GLY A 16 -10.55 -3.24 -7.22
N GLY A 17 -11.28 -2.77 -6.19
CA GLY A 17 -10.88 -1.60 -5.40
C GLY A 17 -11.28 -0.24 -5.97
N LEU A 18 -12.36 -0.15 -6.74
CA LEU A 18 -12.98 1.14 -7.09
C LEU A 18 -14.18 1.37 -6.17
N GLU A 19 -14.12 2.41 -5.34
CA GLU A 19 -15.31 2.88 -4.62
C GLU A 19 -16.33 3.48 -5.60
N ARG A 20 -17.59 3.59 -5.16
CA ARG A 20 -18.63 4.31 -5.91
C ARG A 20 -18.11 5.73 -6.23
N PRO A 21 -18.46 6.29 -7.41
CA PRO A 21 -18.00 7.61 -7.79
C PRO A 21 -18.36 8.64 -6.72
N VAL A 22 -17.37 9.38 -6.25
CA VAL A 22 -17.56 10.51 -5.34
C VAL A 22 -17.51 11.77 -6.18
N TYR A 23 -18.49 12.65 -6.00
CA TYR A 23 -18.55 13.92 -6.71
C TYR A 23 -17.57 14.91 -6.08
N ASP A 24 -16.52 15.28 -6.81
CA ASP A 24 -15.63 16.38 -6.42
C ASP A 24 -16.31 17.72 -6.71
N GLN A 25 -16.75 18.42 -5.65
CA GLN A 25 -17.38 19.74 -5.78
C GLN A 25 -16.42 20.81 -6.34
N LYS A 26 -15.12 20.70 -6.07
CA LYS A 26 -14.10 21.66 -6.50
C LYS A 26 -13.81 21.55 -8.00
N GLN A 27 -13.84 20.32 -8.52
CA GLN A 27 -13.56 20.03 -9.94
C GLN A 27 -14.82 19.72 -10.75
N LYS A 28 -16.00 19.71 -10.12
CA LYS A 28 -17.32 19.42 -10.70
C LYS A 28 -17.35 18.12 -11.52
N ARG A 29 -16.68 17.08 -11.03
CA ARG A 29 -16.56 15.79 -11.72
C ARG A 29 -16.73 14.62 -10.77
N ASP A 30 -17.30 13.54 -11.29
CA ASP A 30 -17.27 12.24 -10.63
C ASP A 30 -15.88 11.65 -10.78
N TYR A 31 -15.26 11.24 -9.68
CA TYR A 31 -14.03 10.48 -9.71
C TYR A 31 -14.18 9.17 -8.93
N TYR A 32 -13.56 8.12 -9.45
CA TYR A 32 -13.46 6.84 -8.76
C TYR A 32 -12.20 6.87 -7.90
N ARG A 33 -12.37 6.73 -6.58
CA ARG A 33 -11.23 6.55 -5.67
C ARG A 33 -10.77 5.10 -5.77
N HIS A 34 -9.50 4.92 -6.13
CA HIS A 34 -8.87 3.62 -5.98
C HIS A 34 -8.58 3.40 -4.49
N GLN A 35 -9.17 2.36 -3.93
CA GLN A 35 -8.95 1.94 -2.56
C GLN A 35 -7.74 1.03 -2.51
N SER A 36 -6.72 1.44 -1.77
CA SER A 36 -5.50 0.66 -1.61
C SER A 36 -5.83 -0.75 -1.09
N PRO A 37 -5.11 -1.81 -1.53
CA PRO A 37 -5.24 -3.13 -0.92
C PRO A 37 -5.11 -3.07 0.62
N PHE A 38 -4.25 -2.20 1.13
CA PHE A 38 -4.04 -2.02 2.58
C PHE A 38 -5.22 -1.35 3.28
N GLU A 39 -5.88 -0.37 2.64
CA GLU A 39 -7.12 0.22 3.18
C GLU A 39 -8.21 -0.84 3.34
N ARG A 40 -8.33 -1.79 2.40
CA ARG A 40 -9.32 -2.87 2.49
C ARG A 40 -8.98 -3.89 3.56
N LEU A 41 -7.72 -4.31 3.65
CA LEU A 41 -7.29 -5.21 4.73
C LEU A 41 -7.56 -4.58 6.11
N HIS A 42 -7.34 -3.27 6.24
CA HIS A 42 -7.63 -2.53 7.47
C HIS A 42 -9.14 -2.47 7.76
N ASN A 43 -9.94 -2.08 6.78
CA ASN A 43 -11.40 -2.03 6.92
C ASN A 43 -12.01 -3.40 7.20
N GLY A 44 -11.36 -4.48 6.75
CA GLY A 44 -11.72 -5.86 7.07
C GLY A 44 -11.22 -6.36 8.43
N GLY A 45 -10.53 -5.52 9.22
CA GLY A 45 -9.97 -5.87 10.53
C GLY A 45 -8.78 -6.84 10.46
N GLN A 46 -8.15 -6.99 9.30
CA GLN A 46 -7.08 -7.96 9.07
C GLN A 46 -5.69 -7.39 9.38
N ILE A 47 -5.53 -6.06 9.36
CA ILE A 47 -4.29 -5.36 9.72
C ILE A 47 -4.59 -4.13 10.58
N THR A 48 -3.61 -3.71 11.39
CA THR A 48 -3.75 -2.51 12.23
C THR A 48 -3.71 -1.22 11.40
N GLN A 49 -4.06 -0.10 12.02
CA GLN A 49 -3.98 1.20 11.36
C GLN A 49 -2.54 1.57 10.98
N GLU A 50 -1.57 1.30 11.86
CA GLU A 50 -0.15 1.55 11.60
C GLU A 50 0.36 0.71 10.43
N GLN A 51 -0.02 -0.57 10.39
CA GLN A 51 0.31 -1.47 9.28
C GLN A 51 -0.31 -0.98 7.96
N ALA A 52 -1.56 -0.49 8.00
CA ALA A 52 -2.22 0.08 6.82
C ALA A 52 -1.50 1.33 6.31
N LEU A 53 -1.12 2.24 7.21
CA LEU A 53 -0.34 3.44 6.89
C LEU A 53 1.03 3.09 6.30
N ALA A 54 1.71 2.09 6.86
CA ALA A 54 2.96 1.59 6.30
C ALA A 54 2.73 1.03 4.89
N GLY A 55 1.73 0.18 4.69
CA GLY A 55 1.42 -0.39 3.37
C GLY A 55 1.12 0.68 2.32
N MET A 56 0.27 1.66 2.64
CA MET A 56 -0.03 2.78 1.73
C MET A 56 1.21 3.64 1.44
N LYS A 57 2.09 3.84 2.43
CA LYS A 57 3.36 4.56 2.25
C LYS A 57 4.30 3.78 1.32
N LEU A 58 4.37 2.45 1.46
CA LEU A 58 5.13 1.60 0.55
C LEU A 58 4.61 1.70 -0.87
N GLU A 59 3.30 1.55 -1.07
CA GLU A 59 2.64 1.66 -2.37
C GLU A 59 2.93 3.01 -3.02
N ARG A 60 2.86 4.11 -2.25
CA ARG A 60 3.23 5.45 -2.72
C ARG A 60 4.68 5.53 -3.19
N HIS A 61 5.62 4.95 -2.43
CA HIS A 61 7.03 4.91 -2.84
C HIS A 61 7.24 4.06 -4.09
N MET A 62 6.51 2.96 -4.26
CA MET A 62 6.55 2.14 -5.49
C MET A 62 6.07 2.93 -6.71
N ILE A 63 4.91 3.59 -6.59
CA ILE A 63 4.34 4.46 -7.63
C ILE A 63 5.32 5.59 -7.97
N GLY A 64 5.84 6.30 -6.96
CA GLY A 64 6.78 7.40 -7.16
C GLY A 64 8.11 6.95 -7.79
N ALA A 65 8.60 5.75 -7.45
CA ALA A 65 9.81 5.18 -8.04
C ALA A 65 9.63 4.84 -9.53
N SER A 66 8.42 4.43 -9.94
CA SER A 66 8.05 4.19 -11.34
C SER A 66 8.02 5.46 -12.20
N GLY A 67 8.05 6.64 -11.57
CA GLY A 67 7.97 7.94 -12.26
C GLY A 67 6.54 8.44 -12.47
N ALA A 68 5.53 7.75 -11.91
CA ALA A 68 4.18 8.25 -11.83
C ALA A 68 4.04 9.33 -10.74
N ASP A 69 3.08 10.24 -10.90
CA ASP A 69 2.79 11.27 -9.90
C ASP A 69 2.24 10.63 -8.63
N ALA A 70 3.06 10.60 -7.57
CA ALA A 70 2.74 10.00 -6.28
C ALA A 70 2.19 11.02 -5.26
N ARG A 71 1.68 12.17 -5.72
CA ARG A 71 1.04 13.18 -4.87
C ARG A 71 -0.27 12.67 -4.28
N MET A 72 -0.16 12.03 -3.12
CA MET A 72 -1.23 11.87 -2.14
C MET A 72 -0.85 12.71 -0.91
N ASP A 73 -1.13 14.00 -0.98
CA ASP A 73 -1.22 14.99 0.11
C ASP A 73 -0.24 14.90 1.30
N ASP A 74 1.06 14.70 1.05
CA ASP A 74 2.09 15.04 2.03
C ASP A 74 2.71 16.36 1.58
N GLY A 75 2.23 17.47 2.14
CA GLY A 75 2.75 18.84 1.95
C GLY A 75 4.17 19.05 2.50
N GLY A 76 5.11 18.17 2.15
CA GLY A 76 6.53 18.34 2.40
C GLY A 76 7.20 19.17 1.30
N PRO A 77 8.09 20.12 1.65
CA PRO A 77 8.75 20.98 0.67
C PRO A 77 9.52 20.14 -0.35
N SER A 78 9.34 20.43 -1.64
CA SER A 78 9.84 19.58 -2.72
C SER A 78 11.35 19.51 -2.83
N ASP A 79 12.09 20.42 -2.17
CA ASP A 79 13.47 20.72 -2.57
C ASP A 79 14.50 20.69 -1.43
N LEU A 80 14.21 20.07 -0.27
CA LEU A 80 15.09 20.18 0.91
C LEU A 80 16.52 19.62 0.72
N ASP A 81 16.82 18.82 -0.31
CA ASP A 81 18.16 18.21 -0.51
C ASP A 81 18.65 18.13 -1.97
N GLY A 82 17.97 18.75 -2.94
CA GLY A 82 18.34 18.65 -4.37
C GLY A 82 18.23 17.25 -5.00
N ILE A 83 17.75 16.24 -4.25
CA ILE A 83 17.52 14.88 -4.74
C ILE A 83 16.16 14.84 -5.48
N PRO A 84 16.12 14.38 -6.75
CA PRO A 84 14.87 14.22 -7.49
C PRO A 84 13.88 13.34 -6.73
N ALA A 85 12.59 13.71 -6.72
CA ALA A 85 11.55 12.98 -5.99
C ALA A 85 11.53 11.48 -6.33
N ARG A 86 11.70 11.12 -7.60
CA ARG A 86 11.81 9.72 -8.06
C ARG A 86 12.95 8.98 -7.36
N THR A 87 14.12 9.59 -7.26
CA THR A 87 15.30 9.01 -6.59
C THR A 87 15.01 8.77 -5.11
N ARG A 88 14.33 9.72 -4.44
CA ARG A 88 13.90 9.55 -3.04
C ARG A 88 12.99 8.34 -2.88
N HIS A 89 11.98 8.21 -3.74
CA HIS A 89 11.06 7.07 -3.71
C HIS A 89 11.79 5.74 -3.99
N SER A 90 12.66 5.69 -4.99
CA SER A 90 13.47 4.50 -5.28
C SER A 90 14.39 4.11 -4.12
N LEU A 91 14.99 5.07 -3.43
CA LEU A 91 15.79 4.81 -2.23
C LEU A 91 14.94 4.26 -1.09
N SER A 92 13.75 4.81 -0.87
CA SER A 92 12.82 4.30 0.14
C SER A 92 12.38 2.85 -0.15
N VAL A 93 12.06 2.53 -1.40
CA VAL A 93 11.75 1.14 -1.83
C VAL A 93 12.96 0.23 -1.63
N SER A 94 14.14 0.65 -2.06
CA SER A 94 15.38 -0.14 -1.92
C SER A 94 15.71 -0.43 -0.45
N ASN A 95 15.53 0.56 0.42
CA ASN A 95 15.75 0.39 1.86
C ASN A 95 14.69 -0.54 2.47
N ALA A 96 13.42 -0.39 2.10
CA ALA A 96 12.36 -1.29 2.54
C ALA A 96 12.65 -2.75 2.14
N GLN A 97 13.05 -2.98 0.89
CA GLN A 97 13.42 -4.31 0.38
C GLN A 97 14.58 -4.95 1.15
N LYS A 98 15.55 -4.16 1.61
CA LYS A 98 16.70 -4.67 2.37
C LYS A 98 16.32 -5.07 3.81
N MET A 99 15.31 -4.43 4.39
CA MET A 99 14.92 -4.64 5.79
C MET A 99 13.87 -5.73 5.94
N VAL A 100 12.91 -5.78 5.01
CA VAL A 100 11.84 -6.77 5.04
C VAL A 100 12.39 -8.12 4.56
N PRO A 101 12.19 -9.22 5.32
CA PRO A 101 12.68 -10.51 4.86
C PRO A 101 12.03 -10.94 3.55
N GLN A 102 12.78 -11.66 2.73
CA GLN A 102 12.48 -11.84 1.31
C GLN A 102 11.08 -12.40 1.02
N ARG A 103 10.56 -13.30 1.85
CA ARG A 103 9.23 -13.90 1.66
C ARG A 103 8.11 -12.92 1.96
N GLN A 104 8.25 -12.11 3.02
CA GLN A 104 7.32 -11.05 3.38
C GLN A 104 7.35 -9.95 2.32
N TRP A 105 8.54 -9.58 1.83
CA TRP A 105 8.69 -8.64 0.72
C TRP A 105 7.96 -9.14 -0.54
N ALA A 106 8.17 -10.41 -0.91
CA ALA A 106 7.48 -11.01 -2.05
C ALA A 106 5.95 -10.99 -1.88
N ALA A 107 5.44 -11.27 -0.68
CA ALA A 107 4.00 -11.19 -0.39
C ALA A 107 3.45 -9.77 -0.56
N LEU A 108 4.17 -8.76 -0.06
CA LEU A 108 3.80 -7.34 -0.24
C LEU A 108 3.81 -6.92 -1.72
N MET A 109 4.82 -7.33 -2.48
CA MET A 109 4.90 -7.01 -3.91
C MET A 109 3.79 -7.70 -4.70
N MET A 110 3.47 -8.96 -4.39
CA MET A 110 2.34 -9.64 -5.00
C MET A 110 1.02 -8.94 -4.70
N LEU A 111 0.83 -8.46 -3.45
CA LEU A 111 -0.37 -7.73 -3.06
C LEU A 111 -0.54 -6.41 -3.84
N ILE A 112 0.56 -5.67 -4.01
CA ILE A 112 0.55 -4.36 -4.67
C ILE A 112 0.46 -4.48 -6.20
N GLU A 113 1.22 -5.40 -6.80
CA GLU A 113 1.43 -5.41 -8.26
C GLU A 113 0.61 -6.48 -8.99
N VAL A 114 0.33 -7.61 -8.34
CA VAL A 114 -0.15 -8.83 -9.00
C VAL A 114 -1.61 -9.13 -8.68
N THR A 115 -1.95 -9.30 -7.41
CA THR A 115 -3.28 -9.74 -6.99
C THR A 115 -3.60 -9.30 -5.56
N GLU A 116 -4.84 -8.89 -5.35
CA GLU A 116 -5.36 -8.51 -4.04
C GLU A 116 -5.90 -9.71 -3.25
N ARG A 117 -5.90 -10.89 -3.87
CA ARG A 117 -6.50 -12.11 -3.31
C ARG A 117 -5.46 -12.86 -2.50
N LEU A 118 -5.60 -12.83 -1.18
CA LEU A 118 -4.67 -13.47 -0.24
C LEU A 118 -4.43 -14.96 -0.53
N TYR A 119 -5.43 -15.72 -0.97
CA TYR A 119 -5.25 -17.14 -1.26
C TYR A 119 -4.34 -17.39 -2.48
N GLU A 120 -4.29 -16.48 -3.45
CA GLU A 120 -3.42 -16.59 -4.63
C GLU A 120 -1.96 -16.34 -4.22
N ILE A 121 -1.73 -15.32 -3.38
CA ILE A 121 -0.42 -15.02 -2.77
C ILE A 121 0.06 -16.22 -1.94
N GLY A 122 -0.78 -16.75 -1.06
CA GLY A 122 -0.43 -17.87 -0.20
C GLY A 122 -0.23 -19.18 -0.95
N GLY A 123 -0.99 -19.39 -2.03
CA GLY A 123 -0.80 -20.53 -2.93
C GLY A 123 0.59 -20.48 -3.57
N ALA A 124 0.98 -19.31 -4.08
CA ALA A 124 2.27 -19.09 -4.72
C ALA A 124 3.46 -19.22 -3.74
N LEU A 125 3.34 -18.67 -2.53
CA LEU A 125 4.47 -18.55 -1.60
C LEU A 125 4.56 -19.66 -0.55
N CYS A 126 3.44 -20.31 -0.22
CA CYS A 126 3.35 -21.22 0.94
C CYS A 126 2.93 -22.65 0.57
N GLN A 127 2.63 -22.93 -0.70
CA GLN A 127 2.24 -24.27 -1.22
C GLN A 127 1.12 -24.94 -0.41
N ARG A 128 0.16 -24.16 0.10
CA ARG A 128 -0.94 -24.67 0.91
C ARG A 128 -2.05 -25.24 0.01
N LYS A 129 -2.62 -26.37 0.43
CA LYS A 129 -3.63 -27.11 -0.36
C LYS A 129 -5.04 -26.52 -0.26
N SER A 130 -5.38 -25.86 0.85
CA SER A 130 -6.69 -25.21 1.01
C SER A 130 -6.58 -23.70 0.84
N LYS A 131 -7.63 -23.10 0.27
CA LYS A 131 -7.74 -21.65 0.06
C LYS A 131 -7.63 -20.88 1.38
N ASP A 132 -8.25 -21.38 2.44
CA ASP A 132 -8.24 -20.72 3.75
C ASP A 132 -6.85 -20.73 4.39
N GLN A 133 -6.14 -21.87 4.31
CA GLN A 133 -4.76 -21.95 4.82
C GLN A 133 -3.81 -21.09 4.00
N ALA A 134 -4.00 -21.03 2.68
CA ALA A 134 -3.23 -20.14 1.81
C ALA A 134 -3.47 -18.67 2.19
N ALA A 135 -4.73 -18.25 2.31
CA ALA A 135 -5.09 -16.89 2.67
C ALA A 135 -4.54 -16.48 4.05
N ALA A 136 -4.66 -17.34 5.05
CA ALA A 136 -4.11 -17.10 6.38
C ALA A 136 -2.57 -17.00 6.34
N ALA A 137 -1.90 -17.89 5.62
CA ALA A 137 -0.44 -17.84 5.50
C ALA A 137 0.04 -16.57 4.78
N ALA A 138 -0.67 -16.12 3.74
CA ALA A 138 -0.37 -14.86 3.08
C ALA A 138 -0.55 -13.67 4.01
N LEU A 139 -1.65 -13.64 4.78
CA LEU A 139 -1.92 -12.57 5.72
C LEU A 139 -0.80 -12.43 6.77
N VAL A 140 -0.31 -13.55 7.31
CA VAL A 140 0.81 -13.54 8.26
C VAL A 140 2.07 -12.93 7.64
N LEU A 141 2.43 -13.34 6.42
CA LEU A 141 3.60 -12.77 5.72
C LEU A 141 3.46 -11.26 5.48
N ILE A 142 2.25 -10.81 5.14
CA ILE A 142 1.95 -9.39 4.94
C ILE A 142 2.06 -8.63 6.26
N GLN A 143 1.45 -9.14 7.34
CA GLN A 143 1.51 -8.52 8.68
C GLN A 143 2.96 -8.37 9.17
N GLU A 144 3.74 -9.46 9.13
CA GLU A 144 5.14 -9.44 9.54
C GLU A 144 5.99 -8.47 8.71
N GLY A 145 5.74 -8.39 7.40
CA GLY A 145 6.43 -7.43 6.54
C GLY A 145 6.05 -5.99 6.86
N LEU A 146 4.77 -5.73 7.14
CA LEU A 146 4.29 -4.41 7.53
C LEU A 146 4.82 -3.99 8.91
N ASP A 147 4.95 -4.90 9.87
CA ASP A 147 5.50 -4.59 11.20
C ASP A 147 6.94 -4.05 11.12
N VAL A 148 7.77 -4.65 10.26
CA VAL A 148 9.13 -4.14 9.98
C VAL A 148 9.08 -2.71 9.44
N LEU A 149 8.15 -2.43 8.52
CA LEU A 149 8.01 -1.11 7.91
C LEU A 149 7.42 -0.07 8.87
N VAL A 150 6.52 -0.47 9.76
CA VAL A 150 5.96 0.38 10.82
C VAL A 150 7.09 0.89 11.71
N VAL A 151 7.98 0.00 12.15
CA VAL A 151 9.16 0.39 12.96
C VAL A 151 10.09 1.29 12.15
N GLN A 152 10.44 0.88 10.92
CA GLN A 152 11.39 1.60 10.08
C GLN A 152 10.94 3.02 9.73
N TRP A 153 9.64 3.25 9.59
CA TRP A 153 9.08 4.56 9.26
C TRP A 153 8.56 5.34 10.45
N GLY A 154 8.77 4.85 11.68
CA GLY A 154 8.35 5.54 12.90
C GLY A 154 6.84 5.70 13.01
N LEU A 155 6.07 4.74 12.49
CA LEU A 155 4.61 4.77 12.51
C LEU A 155 4.03 4.14 13.78
N SER A 156 4.85 3.54 14.63
CA SER A 156 4.44 2.98 15.92
C SER A 156 3.89 4.08 16.84
N THR A 157 2.63 3.94 17.25
CA THR A 157 1.97 4.84 18.21
C THR A 157 2.45 4.66 19.65
N SER A 158 3.21 3.59 19.93
CA SER A 158 3.86 3.36 21.21
C SER A 158 4.97 4.38 21.46
N ARG A 159 4.59 5.54 22.00
CA ARG A 159 5.47 6.35 22.85
C ARG A 159 5.99 5.43 23.95
N HIS A 160 7.22 4.94 23.80
CA HIS A 160 7.95 4.28 24.86
C HIS A 160 8.17 5.34 25.95
N ARG A 161 7.22 5.44 26.90
CA ARG A 161 7.41 6.23 28.12
C ARG A 161 8.53 5.51 28.88
N PRO A 162 9.72 6.11 29.07
CA PRO A 162 10.73 5.47 29.88
C PRO A 162 10.13 5.23 31.28
N PRO A 163 10.49 4.11 31.95
CA PRO A 163 10.02 3.88 33.30
C PRO A 163 10.42 5.09 34.16
N SER A 164 9.41 5.74 34.74
CA SER A 164 9.62 6.75 35.76
C SER A 164 10.47 6.10 36.86
N ARG A 165 11.69 6.59 37.04
CA ARG A 165 12.51 6.23 38.20
C ARG A 165 11.84 6.71 39.48
#